data_AF-A0A662VDM7-F1
#
_entry.id   AF-A0A662VDM7-F1
#
_cell.length_a   1.000
_cell.length_b   1.000
_cell.length_c   1.000
_cell.angle_alpha   90.00
_cell.angle_beta   90.00
_cell.angle_gamma   90.00
#
_symmetry.space_group_name_H-M   'P 1'
#
loop_
_entity.id
_entity.type
_entity.pdbx_description
1 polymer ?
#
loop_
_entity_poly.entity_id
_entity_poly.type
_entity_poly.pdbx_seq_one_letter_code
_entity_poly.pdbx_strand_id
1 'polypeptide(L)'
;MTISKSLLVMSALFSFILGLLYVISGAICMSNWITSFTNIAELTLFEDLIPPDPWLGIVLISIGLTLTSSTYYLMRNNLLLTIASLLIGGGLAVIVMAIQLLATLASFLDTIITGEGAPISTFITNFTRVDALLGYLALPSFILGYRSYRSLKVSTQR
;
A
#
# COMPACT_ATOMS: atom_id res chain seq x y z
N MET A 1 -28.87 -3.25 5.43
CA MET A 1 -28.19 -2.02 5.89
C MET A 1 -27.60 -1.37 4.65
N THR A 2 -28.31 -0.41 4.07
CA THR A 2 -27.90 0.30 2.84
C THR A 2 -26.64 1.10 3.13
N ILE A 3 -25.56 0.83 2.41
CA ILE A 3 -24.37 1.69 2.45
C ILE A 3 -24.80 3.08 1.99
N SER A 4 -24.64 4.07 2.86
CA SER A 4 -24.93 5.45 2.49
C SER A 4 -23.95 5.86 1.39
N LYS A 5 -24.42 6.54 0.34
CA LYS A 5 -23.55 7.09 -0.72
C LYS A 5 -22.36 7.87 -0.14
N SER A 6 -22.58 8.53 1.00
CA SER A 6 -21.55 9.22 1.78
C SER A 6 -20.36 8.33 2.18
N LEU A 7 -20.61 7.11 2.64
CA LEU A 7 -19.56 6.20 3.11
C LEU A 7 -18.67 5.71 1.96
N LEU A 8 -19.26 5.48 0.78
CA LEU A 8 -18.52 5.11 -0.42
C LEU A 8 -17.68 6.29 -0.93
N VAL A 9 -18.22 7.52 -0.93
CA VAL A 9 -17.48 8.74 -1.27
C VAL A 9 -16.29 8.94 -0.33
N MET A 10 -16.49 8.80 0.98
CA MET A 10 -15.40 8.91 1.96
C MET A 10 -14.31 7.86 1.72
N SER A 11 -14.68 6.61 1.40
CA SER A 11 -13.72 5.54 1.12
C SER A 11 -12.90 5.79 -0.16
N ALA A 12 -13.52 6.37 -1.20
CA ALA A 12 -12.85 6.71 -2.44
C ALA A 12 -11.90 7.90 -2.26
N LEU A 13 -12.31 8.93 -1.51
CA LEU A 13 -11.43 10.06 -1.19
C LEU A 13 -10.24 9.65 -0.33
N PHE A 14 -10.45 8.80 0.68
CA PHE A 14 -9.35 8.26 1.48
C PHE A 14 -8.39 7.43 0.63
N SER A 15 -8.93 6.58 -0.25
CA SER A 15 -8.13 5.78 -1.19
C SER A 15 -7.41 6.63 -2.23
N PHE A 16 -7.96 7.78 -2.61
CA PHE A 16 -7.28 8.74 -3.47
C PHE A 16 -6.02 9.30 -2.79
N ILE A 17 -6.17 9.76 -1.55
CA ILE A 17 -5.05 10.32 -0.76
C ILE A 17 -3.99 9.24 -0.55
N LEU A 18 -4.40 8.04 -0.16
CA LEU A 18 -3.48 6.90 -0.05
C LEU A 18 -2.80 6.59 -1.39
N GLY A 19 -3.56 6.60 -2.48
CA GLY A 19 -3.03 6.32 -3.80
C GLY A 19 -1.95 7.33 -4.20
N LEU A 20 -2.13 8.62 -3.88
CA LEU A 20 -1.09 9.63 -4.06
C LEU A 20 0.15 9.36 -3.21
N LEU A 21 -0.02 8.98 -1.94
CA LEU A 21 1.10 8.61 -1.08
C LEU A 21 1.88 7.43 -1.65
N TYR A 22 1.19 6.40 -2.15
CA TYR A 22 1.79 5.26 -2.84
C TYR A 22 2.60 5.68 -4.08
N VAL A 23 2.07 6.57 -4.92
CA VAL A 23 2.78 7.07 -6.10
C VAL A 23 4.02 7.88 -5.68
N ILE A 24 3.89 8.77 -4.70
CA ILE A 24 5.01 9.59 -4.20
C ILE A 24 6.10 8.68 -3.61
N SER A 25 5.74 7.74 -2.75
CA SER A 25 6.68 6.78 -2.17
C SER A 25 7.37 5.93 -3.22
N GLY A 26 6.64 5.46 -4.24
CA GLY A 26 7.25 4.72 -5.34
C GLY A 26 8.17 5.56 -6.23
N ALA A 27 7.86 6.84 -6.43
CA ALA A 27 8.74 7.79 -7.13
C ALA A 27 10.02 8.07 -6.33
N ILE A 28 9.92 8.21 -5.00
CA ILE A 28 11.09 8.37 -4.12
C ILE A 28 11.95 7.09 -4.14
N CYS A 29 11.32 5.93 -4.14
CA CYS A 29 12.01 4.64 -4.24
C CYS A 29 12.84 4.54 -5.53
N MET A 30 12.27 4.97 -6.65
CA MET A 30 12.97 5.08 -7.92
C MET A 30 14.09 6.11 -7.90
N SER A 31 13.87 7.29 -7.29
CA SER A 31 14.93 8.30 -7.21
C SER A 31 16.09 7.82 -6.35
N ASN A 32 15.82 7.17 -5.21
CA ASN A 32 16.83 6.60 -4.31
C ASN A 32 17.63 5.51 -5.02
N TRP A 33 16.99 4.68 -5.83
CA TRP A 33 17.69 3.70 -6.64
C TRP A 33 18.62 4.36 -7.68
N ILE A 34 18.16 5.39 -8.39
CA ILE A 34 18.98 6.13 -9.36
C ILE A 34 20.18 6.79 -8.67
N THR A 35 19.99 7.43 -7.51
CA THR A 35 21.06 8.12 -6.78
C THR A 35 22.05 7.15 -6.14
N SER A 36 21.60 5.96 -5.72
CA SER A 36 22.51 4.88 -5.30
C SER A 36 23.42 4.41 -6.44
N PHE A 37 22.94 4.44 -7.68
CA PHE A 37 23.72 4.06 -8.85
C PHE A 37 24.76 5.11 -9.24
N THR A 38 24.45 6.39 -9.03
CA THR A 38 25.37 7.51 -9.34
C THR A 38 26.35 7.83 -8.20
N ASN A 39 26.27 7.09 -7.08
CA ASN A 39 27.12 7.24 -5.89
C ASN A 39 27.05 8.65 -5.26
N ILE A 40 25.91 9.33 -5.41
CA ILE A 40 25.65 10.64 -4.82
C ILE A 40 24.90 10.40 -3.50
N ALA A 41 25.63 9.95 -2.47
CA ALA A 41 25.06 9.54 -1.19
C ALA A 41 24.22 10.65 -0.51
N GLU A 42 24.59 11.92 -0.72
CA GLU A 42 23.93 13.09 -0.12
C GLU A 42 22.50 13.35 -0.62
N LEU A 43 22.05 12.67 -1.68
CA LEU A 43 20.70 12.84 -2.25
C LEU A 43 19.72 11.71 -1.92
N THR A 44 20.13 10.71 -1.14
CA THR A 44 19.21 9.63 -0.74
C THR A 44 18.19 10.15 0.28
N LEU A 45 16.91 10.07 -0.06
CA LEU A 45 15.83 10.61 0.75
C LEU A 45 15.19 9.49 1.59
N PHE A 46 15.23 9.63 2.91
CA PHE A 46 14.54 8.72 3.84
C PHE A 46 14.89 7.23 3.63
N GLU A 47 16.17 6.90 3.49
CA GLU A 47 16.64 5.54 3.14
C GLU A 47 16.15 4.45 4.12
N ASP A 48 16.07 4.78 5.42
CA ASP A 48 15.53 3.87 6.44
C ASP A 48 14.04 3.53 6.25
N LEU A 49 13.28 4.42 5.60
CA LEU A 49 11.84 4.31 5.41
C LEU A 49 11.48 3.82 4.00
N ILE A 50 12.19 4.31 2.99
CA ILE A 50 11.97 4.06 1.56
C ILE A 50 13.28 3.52 0.97
N PRO A 51 13.40 2.18 0.84
CA PRO A 51 14.63 1.57 0.36
C PRO A 51 14.87 1.91 -1.12
N PRO A 52 16.11 1.91 -1.60
CA PRO A 52 16.47 2.11 -3.02
C PRO A 52 16.18 0.85 -3.86
N ASP A 53 14.92 0.44 -3.96
CA ASP A 53 14.50 -0.77 -4.69
C ASP A 53 13.55 -0.42 -5.86
N PRO A 54 14.00 -0.52 -7.13
CA PRO A 54 13.18 -0.14 -8.27
C PRO A 54 11.94 -1.04 -8.41
N TRP A 55 12.03 -2.31 -7.99
CA TRP A 55 10.89 -3.24 -8.07
C TRP A 55 9.80 -2.84 -7.10
N LEU A 56 10.18 -2.48 -5.87
CA LEU A 56 9.25 -1.91 -4.90
C LEU A 56 8.62 -0.63 -5.44
N GLY A 57 9.40 0.24 -6.08
CA GLY A 57 8.90 1.45 -6.74
C GLY A 57 7.79 1.18 -7.75
N ILE A 58 7.97 0.20 -8.65
CA ILE A 58 6.96 -0.20 -9.64
C ILE A 58 5.68 -0.69 -8.95
N VAL A 59 5.82 -1.52 -7.91
CA VAL A 59 4.69 -2.07 -7.16
C VAL A 59 3.90 -0.96 -6.46
N LEU A 60 4.58 -0.04 -5.77
CA LEU A 60 3.96 1.09 -5.07
C LEU A 60 3.22 2.01 -6.04
N ILE A 61 3.83 2.37 -7.19
CA ILE A 61 3.18 3.19 -8.21
C ILE A 61 1.94 2.49 -8.75
N SER A 62 2.01 1.19 -9.04
CA SER A 62 0.89 0.41 -9.57
C SER A 62 -0.29 0.37 -8.59
N ILE A 63 -0.02 0.16 -7.30
CA ILE A 63 -1.03 0.22 -6.23
C ILE A 63 -1.64 1.62 -6.18
N GLY A 64 -0.80 2.66 -6.22
CA GLY A 64 -1.24 4.05 -6.14
C GLY A 64 -2.14 4.47 -7.31
N LEU A 65 -1.78 4.09 -8.54
CA LEU A 65 -2.61 4.31 -9.73
C LEU A 65 -3.95 3.55 -9.64
N THR A 66 -3.93 2.32 -9.12
CA THR A 66 -5.15 1.53 -8.93
C THR A 66 -6.08 2.16 -7.90
N LEU A 67 -5.55 2.62 -6.76
CA LEU A 67 -6.33 3.29 -5.72
C LEU A 67 -6.88 4.64 -6.18
N THR A 68 -6.09 5.45 -6.88
CA THR A 68 -6.56 6.74 -7.43
C THR A 68 -7.62 6.57 -8.51
N SER A 69 -7.60 5.46 -9.27
CA SER A 69 -8.63 5.16 -10.28
C SER A 69 -10.03 4.99 -9.67
N SER A 70 -10.14 4.62 -8.39
CA SER A 70 -11.43 4.47 -7.70
C SER A 70 -12.25 5.75 -7.70
N THR A 71 -11.60 6.89 -7.44
CA THR A 71 -12.24 8.21 -7.43
C THR A 71 -12.62 8.66 -8.83
N TYR A 72 -11.80 8.33 -9.83
CA TYR A 72 -12.11 8.59 -11.23
C TYR A 72 -13.40 7.87 -11.67
N TYR A 73 -13.53 6.59 -11.33
CA TYR A 73 -14.75 5.83 -11.65
C TYR A 73 -15.97 6.28 -10.85
N LEU A 74 -15.75 6.76 -9.62
CA LEU A 74 -16.81 7.35 -8.82
C LEU A 74 -17.37 8.62 -9.47
N MET A 75 -16.51 9.50 -9.98
CA MET A 75 -16.93 10.71 -10.71
C MET A 75 -17.73 10.37 -11.98
N ARG A 76 -17.44 9.24 -12.62
CA ARG A 76 -18.22 8.70 -13.75
C ARG A 76 -19.49 7.94 -13.33
N ASN A 77 -19.88 7.96 -12.06
CA ASN A 77 -21.01 7.21 -11.50
C ASN A 77 -20.92 5.68 -11.71
N ASN A 78 -19.73 5.13 -11.96
CA ASN A 78 -19.55 3.69 -12.13
C ASN A 78 -19.16 3.02 -10.80
N LEU A 79 -20.17 2.67 -10.02
CA LEU A 79 -20.00 2.09 -8.68
C LEU A 79 -19.25 0.74 -8.69
N LEU A 80 -19.46 -0.08 -9.72
CA LEU A 80 -18.86 -1.41 -9.79
C LEU A 80 -17.35 -1.32 -9.99
N LEU A 81 -16.90 -0.47 -10.91
CA LEU A 81 -15.47 -0.20 -11.13
C LEU A 81 -14.82 0.55 -9.96
N THR A 82 -15.56 1.41 -9.28
CA THR A 82 -15.08 2.07 -8.04
C THR A 82 -14.77 1.03 -6.97
N ILE A 83 -15.67 0.07 -6.76
CA ILE A 83 -15.47 -0.97 -5.74
C ILE A 83 -14.39 -1.98 -6.16
N ALA A 84 -14.32 -2.31 -7.46
CA ALA A 84 -13.28 -3.18 -7.99
C ALA A 84 -11.88 -2.58 -7.78
N SER A 85 -11.70 -1.30 -8.09
CA SER A 85 -10.42 -0.60 -7.88
C SER A 85 -10.04 -0.49 -6.40
N LEU A 86 -11.01 -0.25 -5.50
CA LEU A 86 -10.77 -0.28 -4.04
C LEU A 86 -10.31 -1.66 -3.56
N LEU A 87 -10.95 -2.73 -4.05
CA LEU A 87 -10.61 -4.10 -3.69
C LEU A 87 -9.27 -4.54 -4.25
N ILE A 88 -8.99 -4.25 -5.52
CA ILE A 88 -7.73 -4.65 -6.17
C ILE A 88 -6.58 -3.82 -5.59
N GLY A 89 -6.71 -2.49 -5.53
CA GLY A 89 -5.67 -1.61 -4.99
C GLY A 89 -5.41 -1.88 -3.50
N GLY A 90 -6.47 -1.98 -2.71
CA GLY A 90 -6.35 -2.31 -1.29
C GLY A 90 -5.84 -3.73 -1.06
N GLY A 91 -6.26 -4.70 -1.88
CA GLY A 91 -5.81 -6.09 -1.78
C GLY A 91 -4.32 -6.23 -2.10
N LEU A 92 -3.84 -5.58 -3.16
CA LEU A 92 -2.42 -5.53 -3.48
C LEU A 92 -1.60 -4.89 -2.36
N ALA A 93 -2.07 -3.76 -1.80
CA ALA A 93 -1.45 -3.12 -0.64
C ALA A 93 -1.33 -4.08 0.57
N VAL A 94 -2.40 -4.81 0.88
CA VAL A 94 -2.41 -5.79 1.99
C VAL A 94 -1.47 -6.97 1.72
N ILE A 95 -1.40 -7.46 0.49
CA ILE A 95 -0.49 -8.55 0.11
C ILE A 95 0.97 -8.10 0.27
N VAL A 96 1.31 -6.92 -0.23
CA VAL A 96 2.67 -6.37 -0.12
C VAL A 96 3.07 -6.19 1.33
N MET A 97 2.18 -5.63 2.16
CA MET A 97 2.38 -5.52 3.61
C MET A 97 2.62 -6.89 4.26
N ALA A 98 1.81 -7.89 3.92
CA ALA A 98 1.98 -9.23 4.47
C ALA A 98 3.34 -9.82 4.07
N ILE A 99 3.75 -9.71 2.80
CA ILE A 99 5.05 -10.18 2.33
C ILE A 99 6.18 -9.49 3.10
N GLN A 100 6.11 -8.17 3.26
CA GLN A 100 7.11 -7.42 4.02
C GLN A 100 7.20 -7.92 5.46
N LEU A 101 6.06 -8.10 6.14
CA LEU A 101 6.05 -8.60 7.52
C LEU A 101 6.62 -10.01 7.64
N LEU A 102 6.28 -10.92 6.72
CA LEU A 102 6.88 -12.24 6.68
C LEU A 102 8.40 -12.17 6.46
N ALA A 103 8.87 -11.30 5.57
CA ALA A 103 10.30 -11.11 5.33
C ALA A 103 11.02 -10.57 6.58
N THR A 104 10.41 -9.62 7.30
CA THR A 104 10.97 -9.09 8.56
C THR A 104 11.05 -10.16 9.65
N LEU A 105 10.04 -11.03 9.75
CA LEU A 105 10.04 -12.12 10.72
C LEU A 105 11.06 -13.19 10.34
N ALA A 106 11.20 -13.48 9.05
CA ALA A 106 12.19 -14.44 8.57
C ALA A 106 13.62 -13.97 8.88
N SER A 107 13.95 -12.70 8.60
CA SER A 107 15.27 -12.16 8.91
C SER A 107 15.55 -12.11 10.41
N PHE A 108 14.54 -11.79 11.22
CA PHE A 108 14.66 -11.81 12.67
C PHE A 108 14.90 -13.23 13.22
N LEU A 109 14.20 -14.24 12.70
CA LEU A 109 14.43 -15.63 13.10
C LEU A 109 15.80 -16.13 12.66
N ASP A 110 16.24 -15.75 11.45
CA ASP A 110 17.56 -16.14 10.94
C ASP A 110 18.69 -15.64 11.85
N THR A 111 18.63 -14.37 12.26
CA THR A 111 19.62 -13.79 13.18
C THR A 111 19.63 -14.43 14.57
N ILE A 112 18.47 -14.86 15.09
CA ILE A 112 18.41 -15.65 16.34
C ILE A 112 19.09 -17.01 16.15
N ILE A 113 18.89 -17.66 15.00
CA ILE A 113 19.42 -19.00 14.72
C ILE A 113 20.93 -18.95 14.49
N THR A 114 21.43 -17.95 13.76
CA THR A 114 22.87 -17.77 13.48
C THR A 114 23.65 -17.27 14.70
N GLY A 115 22.96 -16.76 15.72
CA GLY A 115 23.59 -16.20 16.92
C GLY A 115 24.25 -14.83 16.68
N GLU A 116 24.07 -14.26 15.48
CA GLU A 116 24.45 -12.88 15.19
C GLU A 116 23.39 -11.99 15.84
N GLY A 117 23.70 -11.43 17.01
CA GLY A 117 22.78 -10.56 17.73
C GLY A 117 22.26 -9.44 16.84
N ALA A 118 21.01 -9.55 16.35
CA ALA A 118 20.39 -8.50 15.57
C ALA A 118 19.99 -7.36 16.49
N PRO A 119 20.41 -6.12 16.19
CA PRO A 119 19.93 -4.98 16.94
C PRO A 119 18.41 -4.83 16.68
N ILE A 120 17.65 -4.68 17.77
CA ILE A 120 16.18 -4.51 17.75
C ILE A 120 15.78 -3.33 16.83
N SER A 121 16.65 -2.35 16.64
CA SER A 121 16.44 -1.23 15.72
C SER A 121 16.16 -1.68 14.29
N THR A 122 16.86 -2.69 13.78
CA THR A 122 16.67 -3.21 12.40
C THR A 122 15.32 -3.91 12.24
N PHE A 123 14.80 -4.52 13.30
CA PHE A 123 13.45 -5.09 13.30
C PHE A 123 12.39 -3.98 13.23
N ILE A 124 12.56 -2.92 14.04
CA ILE A 124 11.63 -1.78 14.07
C ILE A 124 11.62 -1.05 12.73
N THR A 125 12.78 -0.74 12.15
CA THR A 125 12.86 -0.02 10.86
C THR A 125 12.17 -0.80 9.74
N ASN A 126 12.40 -2.11 9.68
CA ASN A 126 11.77 -2.97 8.68
C ASN A 126 10.25 -3.11 8.88
N PHE A 127 9.75 -3.03 10.12
CA PHE A 127 8.31 -3.04 10.43
C PHE A 127 7.63 -1.71 10.09
N THR A 128 8.38 -0.60 10.19
CA THR A 128 7.93 0.75 9.82
C THR A 128 8.20 1.11 8.37
N ARG A 129 8.72 0.18 7.56
CA ARG A 129 9.03 0.45 6.16
C ARG A 129 7.78 0.87 5.38
N VAL A 130 7.96 1.70 4.36
CA VAL A 130 6.86 2.39 3.66
C VAL A 130 5.78 1.44 3.12
N ASP A 131 6.19 0.25 2.68
CA ASP A 131 5.33 -0.80 2.15
C ASP A 131 4.47 -1.48 3.23
N ALA A 132 5.00 -1.63 4.44
CA ALA A 132 4.21 -2.06 5.60
C ALA A 132 3.27 -0.93 6.10
N LEU A 133 3.79 0.29 6.28
CA LEU A 133 3.03 1.44 6.78
C LEU A 133 1.83 1.78 5.89
N LEU A 134 2.06 1.95 4.60
CA LEU A 134 0.99 2.26 3.66
C LEU A 134 -0.03 1.11 3.56
N GLY A 135 0.44 -0.14 3.71
CA GLY A 135 -0.43 -1.30 3.77
C GLY A 135 -1.36 -1.33 4.99
N TYR A 136 -0.85 -0.97 6.17
CA TYR A 136 -1.68 -0.81 7.37
C TYR A 136 -2.76 0.24 7.16
N LEU A 137 -2.40 1.36 6.52
CA LEU A 137 -3.35 2.43 6.21
C LEU A 137 -4.33 2.03 5.10
N ALA A 138 -4.00 1.08 4.24
CA ALA A 138 -4.88 0.57 3.18
C ALA A 138 -5.92 -0.45 3.67
N LEU A 139 -5.74 -1.06 4.87
CA LEU A 139 -6.68 -2.01 5.45
C LEU A 139 -8.13 -1.46 5.54
N PRO A 140 -8.37 -0.25 6.07
CA PRO A 140 -9.70 0.36 6.05
C PRO A 140 -10.30 0.44 4.65
N SER A 141 -9.53 0.88 3.64
CA SER A 141 -10.01 0.96 2.26
C SER A 141 -10.43 -0.41 1.72
N PHE A 142 -9.63 -1.45 1.99
CA PHE A 142 -9.95 -2.80 1.56
C PHE A 142 -11.22 -3.34 2.25
N ILE A 143 -11.34 -3.18 3.56
CA ILE A 143 -12.51 -3.61 4.34
C ILE A 143 -13.77 -2.89 3.86
N LEU A 144 -13.68 -1.58 3.61
CA LEU A 144 -14.80 -0.78 3.11
C LEU A 144 -15.20 -1.17 1.68
N GLY A 145 -14.22 -1.46 0.82
CA GLY A 145 -14.45 -2.02 -0.51
C GLY A 145 -15.19 -3.37 -0.44
N TYR A 146 -14.77 -4.26 0.44
CA TYR A 146 -15.40 -5.58 0.64
C TYR A 146 -16.83 -5.46 1.17
N ARG A 147 -17.07 -4.60 2.16
CA ARG A 147 -18.43 -4.33 2.66
C ARG A 147 -19.32 -3.77 1.54
N SER A 148 -18.79 -2.89 0.70
CA SER A 148 -19.49 -2.30 -0.44
C SER A 148 -19.89 -3.33 -1.49
N TYR A 149 -18.96 -4.23 -1.83
CA TYR A 149 -19.24 -5.35 -2.72
C TYR A 149 -20.34 -6.27 -2.18
N ARG A 150 -20.28 -6.64 -0.89
CA ARG A 150 -21.28 -7.50 -0.26
C ARG A 150 -22.67 -6.86 -0.28
N SER A 151 -22.77 -5.55 -0.04
CA SER A 151 -24.06 -4.84 -0.08
C SER A 151 -24.69 -4.82 -1.48
N LEU A 152 -23.88 -4.64 -2.54
CA LEU A 152 -24.37 -4.68 -3.92
C LEU A 152 -24.90 -6.06 -4.29
N LYS A 153 -24.15 -7.13 -3.96
CA LYS A 153 -24.55 -8.50 -4.26
C LYS A 153 -25.90 -8.86 -3.62
N VAL A 154 -26.15 -8.40 -2.39
CA VAL A 154 -27.42 -8.61 -1.68
C VAL A 154 -28.59 -7.86 -2.35
N SER A 155 -28.35 -6.68 -2.92
CA SER A 155 -29.41 -5.92 -3.62
C SER A 155 -29.77 -6.48 -4.99
N THR A 156 -28.87 -7.20 -5.66
CA THR A 156 -29.13 -7.80 -6.98
C THR A 156 -29.87 -9.14 -6.90
N GLN A 157 -29.98 -9.74 -5.70
CA GLN A 157 -30.69 -11.01 -5.47
C GLN A 157 -32.11 -10.84 -4.91
N ARG A 158 -32.59 -9.59 -4.76
CA ARG A 158 -33.99 -9.28 -4.44
C ARG A 158 -34.68 -8.75 -5.68
#